data_AF-A0A4Z0N935-F1
#
_entry.id   AF-A0A4Z0N935-F1
#
_cell.length_a   1.000
_cell.length_b   1.000
_cell.length_c   1.000
_cell.angle_alpha   90.00
_cell.angle_beta   90.00
_cell.angle_gamma   90.00
#
_symmetry.space_group_name_H-M   'P 1'
#
loop_
_entity.id
_entity.type
_entity.pdbx_description
1 polymer ?
#
loop_
_entity_poly.entity_id
_entity_poly.type
_entity_poly.pdbx_seq_one_letter_code
_entity_poly.pdbx_strand_id
1 'polypeptide(L)'
;MTEEPEITYFALLTDEGVPAGLIRRTQRPLVPLDESLRRDLSWRPTEFLRKYQLGHNENDYRKISADEAQALIESWQVKWRREDAD
;
A
#
# COMPACT_ATOMS: atom_id res chain seq x y z
N MET A 1 2.47 -28.22 1.81
CA MET A 1 3.04 -27.08 2.54
C MET A 1 2.10 -25.93 2.35
N THR A 2 1.29 -25.60 3.36
CA THR A 2 0.56 -24.33 3.37
C THR A 2 1.57 -23.26 3.70
N GLU A 3 2.29 -22.78 2.68
CA GLU A 3 3.09 -21.57 2.81
C GLU A 3 2.10 -20.45 3.11
N GLU A 4 2.15 -19.92 4.33
CA GLU A 4 1.48 -18.68 4.65
C GLU A 4 1.91 -17.66 3.59
N PRO A 5 0.97 -16.98 2.92
CA PRO A 5 1.34 -16.08 1.83
C PRO A 5 2.27 -15.01 2.38
N GLU A 6 3.48 -14.90 1.83
CA GLU A 6 4.40 -13.84 2.21
C GLU A 6 3.81 -12.50 1.73
N ILE A 7 3.39 -11.66 2.68
CA ILE A 7 2.83 -10.34 2.39
C ILE A 7 3.93 -9.30 2.60
N THR A 8 4.24 -8.54 1.56
CA THR A 8 5.14 -7.39 1.64
C THR A 8 4.37 -6.08 1.53
N TYR A 9 4.67 -5.11 2.38
CA TYR A 9 4.03 -3.80 2.37
C TYR A 9 4.96 -2.73 1.78
N PHE A 10 4.38 -1.80 1.04
CA PHE A 10 5.06 -0.69 0.39
C PHE A 10 4.26 0.60 0.61
N ALA A 11 4.88 1.61 1.21
CA ALA A 11 4.32 2.96 1.26
C ALA A 11 4.64 3.69 -0.04
N LEU A 12 3.63 4.25 -0.69
CA LEU A 12 3.79 5.21 -1.78
C LEU A 12 4.00 6.58 -1.17
N LEU A 13 5.14 7.18 -1.49
CA LEU A 13 5.52 8.51 -1.05
C LEU A 13 5.20 9.51 -2.17
N THR A 14 4.72 10.68 -1.77
CA THR A 14 4.65 11.85 -2.65
C THR A 14 6.04 12.45 -2.83
N ASP A 15 6.18 13.41 -3.74
CA ASP A 15 7.41 14.21 -3.90
C ASP A 15 7.84 14.89 -2.57
N GLU A 16 6.87 15.25 -1.73
CA GLU A 16 7.10 15.80 -0.38
C GLU A 16 7.54 14.75 0.66
N GLY A 17 7.68 13.48 0.27
CA GLY A 17 8.05 12.37 1.16
C GLY A 17 6.91 11.92 2.09
N VAL A 18 5.70 12.44 1.89
CA VAL A 18 4.53 12.09 2.70
C VAL A 18 3.89 10.81 2.15
N PRO A 19 3.58 9.81 3.00
CA PRO A 19 2.89 8.61 2.56
C PRO A 19 1.47 8.95 2.10
N ALA A 20 1.21 8.81 0.81
CA ALA A 20 -0.09 9.06 0.19
C ALA A 20 -0.83 7.79 -0.22
N GLY A 21 -0.16 6.64 -0.18
CA GLY A 21 -0.77 5.37 -0.48
C GLY A 21 -0.04 4.22 0.19
N LEU A 22 -0.73 3.10 0.34
CA LEU A 22 -0.16 1.86 0.86
C LEU A 22 -0.48 0.76 -0.14
N ILE A 23 0.52 -0.03 -0.50
CA ILE A 23 0.37 -1.22 -1.34
C ILE A 23 0.80 -2.42 -0.51
N ARG A 24 0.02 -3.50 -0.57
CA ARG A 24 0.44 -4.81 -0.12
C ARG A 24 0.60 -5.71 -1.33
N ARG A 25 1.70 -6.44 -1.39
CA ARG A 25 1.95 -7.50 -2.35
C ARG A 25 1.83 -8.82 -1.62
N THR A 26 0.93 -9.66 -2.09
CA THR A 26 0.77 -11.03 -1.61
C THR A 26 1.49 -11.96 -2.57
N GLN A 27 2.55 -12.63 -2.12
CA GLN A 27 3.22 -13.66 -2.89
C GLN A 27 2.22 -14.81 -3.10
N ARG A 28 2.00 -15.16 -4.36
CA ARG A 28 1.15 -16.28 -4.79
C ARG A 28 1.97 -17.13 -5.76
N PRO A 29 1.70 -18.45 -5.84
CA PRO A 29 2.51 -19.37 -6.64
C PRO A 29 2.49 -19.09 -8.14
N LEU A 30 1.45 -18.41 -8.66
CA LEU A 30 1.32 -18.10 -10.09
C LEU A 30 1.76 -16.67 -10.42
N VAL A 31 1.11 -15.69 -9.78
CA VAL A 31 1.32 -14.26 -10.04
C VAL A 31 1.13 -13.51 -8.72
N PRO A 32 2.10 -12.68 -8.27
CA PRO A 32 1.92 -11.88 -7.08
C PRO A 32 0.70 -10.96 -7.22
N LEU A 33 -0.13 -10.93 -6.19
CA LEU A 33 -1.31 -10.07 -6.15
C LEU A 33 -0.94 -8.77 -5.45
N ASP A 34 -0.96 -7.67 -6.20
CA ASP A 34 -0.74 -6.32 -5.70
C ASP A 34 -2.08 -5.66 -5.38
N GLU A 35 -2.23 -5.13 -4.18
CA GLU A 35 -3.43 -4.40 -3.74
C GLU A 35 -3.04 -3.06 -3.13
N SER A 36 -3.70 -1.98 -3.57
CA SER A 36 -3.56 -0.65 -2.96
C SER A 36 -4.68 -0.39 -1.97
N LEU A 37 -4.35 0.18 -0.81
CA LEU A 37 -5.32 0.74 0.12
C LEU A 37 -5.90 2.03 -0.47
N ARG A 38 -7.23 2.10 -0.56
CA ARG A 38 -7.94 3.33 -0.94
C ARG A 38 -8.21 4.20 0.28
N ARG A 39 -8.61 5.45 0.05
CA ARG A 39 -9.10 6.37 1.10
C ARG A 39 -10.31 5.82 1.88
N ASP A 40 -11.04 4.90 1.26
CA ASP A 40 -12.15 4.18 1.88
C ASP A 40 -11.70 3.02 2.80
N LEU A 41 -10.40 2.89 3.07
CA LEU A 41 -9.80 1.77 3.84
C LEU A 41 -10.01 0.38 3.21
N SER A 42 -10.58 0.34 2.01
CA SER A 42 -10.75 -0.86 1.20
C SER A 42 -9.49 -1.16 0.38
N TRP A 43 -8.98 -2.38 0.49
CA TRP A 43 -7.95 -2.90 -0.40
C TRP A 43 -8.54 -3.18 -1.78
N ARG A 44 -7.89 -2.67 -2.83
CA ARG A 44 -8.29 -2.88 -4.22
C ARG A 44 -7.11 -3.41 -5.03
N PRO A 45 -7.31 -4.39 -5.91
CA PRO A 45 -6.25 -4.88 -6.79
C PRO A 45 -5.71 -3.72 -7.62
N THR A 46 -4.39 -3.66 -7.76
CA THR A 46 -3.68 -2.60 -8.47
C THR A 46 -2.56 -3.18 -9.30
N GLU A 47 -2.26 -2.57 -10.43
CA GLU A 47 -1.07 -2.90 -11.23
C GLU A 47 0.04 -1.86 -11.06
N PHE A 48 -0.06 -1.01 -10.03
CA PHE A 48 0.84 0.13 -9.84
C PHE A 48 2.31 -0.30 -9.74
N LEU A 49 2.63 -1.28 -8.90
CA LEU A 49 4.02 -1.78 -8.75
C LEU A 49 4.53 -2.40 -10.05
N ARG A 50 3.69 -3.15 -10.75
CA ARG A 50 4.05 -3.73 -12.05
C ARG A 50 4.37 -2.66 -13.09
N LYS A 51 3.57 -1.59 -13.16
CA LYS A 51 3.83 -0.44 -14.05
C LYS A 51 5.07 0.35 -13.60
N TYR A 52 5.31 0.46 -12.30
CA TYR A 52 6.51 1.11 -11.77
C TYR A 52 7.79 0.41 -12.22
N GLN A 53 7.82 -0.93 -12.16
CA GLN A 53 8.97 -1.72 -12.61
C GLN A 53 9.30 -1.52 -14.09
N LEU A 54 8.35 -1.04 -14.90
CA LEU A 54 8.53 -0.69 -16.30
C LEU A 54 9.04 0.76 -16.51
N GLY A 55 9.38 1.48 -15.44
CA GLY A 55 9.94 2.84 -15.49
C GLY A 55 8.92 3.96 -15.74
N HIS A 56 7.63 3.70 -15.53
CA HIS A 56 6.54 4.62 -15.87
C HIS A 56 6.09 5.57 -14.75
N ASN A 57 6.86 5.76 -13.68
CA ASN A 57 6.36 6.48 -12.49
C ASN A 57 7.39 7.44 -11.88
N GLU A 58 6.88 8.59 -11.43
CA GLU A 58 7.60 9.68 -10.74
C GLU A 58 7.55 9.55 -9.20
N ASN A 59 6.67 8.70 -8.66
CA ASN A 59 6.42 8.61 -7.21
C ASN A 59 7.30 7.57 -6.53
N ASP A 60 8.08 7.98 -5.52
CA ASP A 60 8.91 7.05 -4.75
C ASP A 60 8.06 6.06 -3.93
N TYR A 61 8.58 4.85 -3.72
CA TYR A 61 7.95 3.90 -2.80
C TYR A 61 8.98 3.27 -1.87
N ARG A 62 8.58 3.09 -0.62
CA ARG A 62 9.41 2.48 0.41
C ARG A 62 8.80 1.17 0.87
N LYS A 63 9.61 0.09 0.85
CA LYS A 63 9.24 -1.17 1.51
C LYS A 63 9.20 -0.92 3.02
N ILE A 64 8.10 -1.29 3.65
CA ILE A 64 7.86 -1.15 5.09
C ILE A 64 7.44 -2.48 5.70
N SER A 65 7.54 -2.57 7.02
CA SER A 65 7.05 -3.71 7.80
C SER A 65 5.53 -3.70 7.89
N ALA A 66 4.94 -4.85 8.25
CA ALA A 66 3.50 -4.96 8.49
C ALA A 66 3.03 -4.03 9.63
N ASP A 67 3.86 -3.89 10.67
CA ASP A 67 3.60 -3.00 11.82
C ASP A 67 3.53 -1.52 11.39
N GLU A 68 4.54 -1.04 10.65
CA GLU A 68 4.55 0.31 10.06
C GLU A 68 3.34 0.55 9.15
N ALA A 69 2.96 -0.46 8.35
CA ALA A 69 1.79 -0.37 7.48
C ALA A 69 0.51 -0.21 8.29
N GLN A 70 0.38 -0.93 9.41
CA GLN A 70 -0.76 -0.82 10.31
C GLN A 70 -0.80 0.55 10.99
N ALA A 71 0.33 1.07 11.48
CA ALA A 71 0.42 2.40 12.08
C ALA A 71 0.01 3.52 11.11
N LEU A 72 0.35 3.39 9.82
CA LEU A 72 -0.11 4.30 8.77
C LEU A 72 -1.62 4.23 8.57
N ILE A 73 -2.19 3.03 8.51
CA ILE A 73 -3.64 2.83 8.38
C ILE A 73 -4.38 3.47 9.56
N GLU A 74 -3.91 3.23 10.79
CA GLU A 74 -4.49 3.81 12.01
C GLU A 74 -4.42 5.34 12.00
N SER A 75 -3.27 5.89 11.57
CA SER A 75 -3.09 7.34 11.43
C SER A 75 -4.06 7.94 10.41
N TRP A 76 -4.24 7.28 9.25
CA TRP A 76 -5.19 7.71 8.23
C TRP A 76 -6.64 7.55 8.69
N GLN A 77 -6.99 6.48 9.42
CA GLN A 77 -8.31 6.33 10.01
C GLN A 77 -8.66 7.47 10.96
N VAL A 78 -7.73 7.87 11.84
CA VAL A 78 -7.95 8.99 12.77
C VAL A 78 -8.09 10.31 12.01
N LYS A 79 -7.29 10.51 10.96
CA LYS A 79 -7.34 11.71 10.12
C LYS A 79 -8.66 11.80 9.34
N TRP A 80 -9.04 10.75 8.62
CA TRP A 80 -10.25 10.75 7.78
C TRP A 80 -11.54 10.77 8.61
N ARG A 81 -11.57 10.09 9.77
CA ARG A 81 -12.71 10.20 10.71
C ARG A 81 -12.99 11.66 11.12
N ARG A 82 -11.97 12.52 11.17
CA ARG A 82 -12.14 13.95 11.47
C ARG A 82 -12.60 14.76 10.27
N GLU A 83 -12.36 14.31 9.04
CA GLU A 83 -12.77 15.01 7.81
C GLU A 83 -14.21 14.67 7.40
N ASP A 84 -14.73 13.49 7.74
CA ASP A 84 -16.15 13.12 7.53
C ASP A 84 -17.14 13.78 8.54
N ALA A 85 -16.65 14.59 9.47
CA ALA A 85 -17.43 15.23 10.54
C ALA A 85 -17.66 16.75 10.33
N ASP A 86 -17.26 17.31 9.18
CA ASP A 86 -17.43 18.74 8.83
C ASP A 86 -18.53 18.93 7.77
#